data_AF-A0A9C8LUX2-F1
#
_entry.id   AF-A0A9C8LUX2-F1
#
_cell.length_a   1.000
_cell.length_b   1.000
_cell.length_c   1.000
_cell.angle_alpha   90.00
_cell.angle_beta   90.00
_cell.angle_gamma   90.00
#
_symmetry.space_group_name_H-M   'P 1'
#
loop_
_entity.id
_entity.type
_entity.pdbx_description
1 polymer ?
#
loop_
_entity_poly.entity_id
_entity_poly.type
_entity_poly.pdbx_seq_one_letter_code
_entity_poly.pdbx_strand_id
1 'polypeptide(L)'
;MNVFRTRDLKKPGIFHRLFQKEPKVNFLIEFENRLAAREDHITDVSFPFLGDLENKYQWTMEKTPLSERKEIFRALVKKYIQDRELSENELHGLEHLQQLLSLSQTDYQILLNKETEFFLSRAMDEALVDNKLLEFEKRNLEALRRQLAYPEDKFLALYKEKSSRILNNFLAEAVSDQRLSPEEERELYQIAKNMGIENLHFEEATQEMLDRYRLYWQIENGEIPTLKPTIHLHKNESLLFKTDINWHERRKETRRIRYGGPTLRLKIAKGLYYRAGDLGFQKVTSEDFQLIDSGTLYLTDKRLIFMGGRSNKTLRITRILAFEPFENGISLQKDKGRNPFFEFTTGTDIFSLILKRLLSES
;
A
#
# COMPACT_ATOMS: atom_id res chain seq x y z
N MET A 1 4.15 4.60 -34.53
CA MET A 1 4.44 6.06 -34.49
C MET A 1 5.89 6.22 -34.86
N ASN A 2 6.24 7.10 -35.81
CA ASN A 2 7.64 7.31 -36.18
C ASN A 2 8.40 7.95 -35.02
N VAL A 3 9.49 7.30 -34.63
CA VAL A 3 10.30 7.69 -33.48
C VAL A 3 11.33 8.74 -33.86
N PHE A 4 11.85 8.68 -35.09
CA PHE A 4 12.68 9.73 -35.66
C PHE A 4 11.82 10.64 -36.55
N ARG A 5 12.06 11.95 -36.49
CA ARG A 5 11.35 12.93 -37.30
C ARG A 5 12.33 13.57 -38.28
N THR A 6 11.94 13.63 -39.54
CA THR A 6 12.67 14.39 -40.54
C THR A 6 12.64 15.89 -40.20
N ARG A 7 13.81 16.51 -40.19
CA ARG A 7 14.00 17.95 -39.94
C ARG A 7 14.68 18.61 -41.12
N ASP A 8 14.28 19.85 -41.40
CA ASP A 8 14.92 20.66 -42.43
C ASP A 8 16.35 21.04 -42.02
N LEU A 9 17.27 21.03 -42.99
CA LEU A 9 18.65 21.46 -42.78
C LEU A 9 18.69 22.96 -42.48
N LYS A 10 19.49 23.35 -41.48
CA LYS A 10 19.69 24.76 -41.16
C LYS A 10 20.50 25.43 -42.27
N LYS A 11 20.00 26.57 -42.75
CA LYS A 11 20.67 27.34 -43.81
C LYS A 11 22.05 27.85 -43.34
N PRO A 12 23.07 27.84 -44.20
CA PRO A 12 24.39 28.35 -43.85
C PRO A 12 24.34 29.87 -43.57
N GLY A 13 24.84 30.27 -42.40
CA GLY A 13 25.04 31.67 -42.05
C GLY A 13 26.08 32.37 -42.94
N ILE A 14 26.30 33.68 -42.71
CA ILE A 14 27.23 34.49 -43.53
C ILE A 14 28.66 33.92 -43.49
N PHE A 15 29.17 33.56 -42.30
CA PHE A 15 30.48 32.92 -42.14
C PHE A 15 30.57 31.55 -42.83
N HIS A 16 29.50 30.76 -42.80
CA HIS A 16 29.43 29.45 -43.43
C HIS A 16 29.52 29.55 -44.96
N ARG A 17 28.83 30.54 -45.54
CA ARG A 17 28.91 30.85 -46.98
C ARG A 17 30.28 31.38 -47.39
N LEU A 18 30.91 32.21 -46.54
CA LEU A 18 32.22 32.81 -46.82
C LEU A 18 33.35 31.77 -46.89
N PHE A 19 33.27 30.71 -46.08
CA PHE A 19 34.28 29.64 -46.03
C PHE A 19 33.85 28.34 -46.71
N GLN A 20 32.72 28.33 -47.43
CA GLN A 20 32.13 27.15 -48.06
C GLN A 20 31.98 25.96 -47.08
N LYS A 21 31.62 26.23 -45.82
CA LYS A 21 31.42 25.20 -44.78
C LYS A 21 29.95 25.11 -44.40
N GLU A 22 29.42 23.89 -44.29
CA GLU A 22 28.05 23.69 -43.81
C GLU A 22 27.95 23.76 -42.28
N PRO A 23 26.78 24.15 -41.70
CA PRO A 23 26.58 24.15 -40.26
C PRO A 23 26.71 22.73 -39.67
N LYS A 24 27.57 22.56 -38.66
CA LYS A 24 27.82 21.27 -38.02
C LYS A 24 26.58 20.62 -37.40
N VAL A 25 25.58 21.43 -37.01
CA VAL A 25 24.28 20.93 -36.51
C VAL A 25 23.55 20.10 -37.56
N ASN A 26 23.81 20.34 -38.85
CA ASN A 26 23.20 19.57 -39.93
C ASN A 26 23.74 18.15 -40.05
N PHE A 27 24.92 17.85 -39.50
CA PHE A 27 25.46 16.49 -39.42
C PHE A 27 24.47 15.57 -38.69
N LEU A 28 24.06 15.94 -37.48
CA LEU A 28 23.14 15.12 -36.68
C LEU A 28 21.73 15.11 -37.28
N ILE A 29 21.27 16.23 -37.85
CA ILE A 29 19.97 16.29 -38.53
C ILE A 29 19.94 15.33 -39.72
N GLU A 30 20.96 15.32 -40.57
CA GLU A 30 20.99 14.47 -41.76
C GLU A 30 21.15 12.98 -41.38
N PHE A 31 21.88 12.69 -40.31
CA PHE A 31 21.93 11.36 -39.71
C PHE A 31 20.56 10.91 -39.17
N GLU A 32 19.88 11.72 -38.35
CA GLU A 32 18.53 11.43 -37.84
C GLU A 32 17.50 11.31 -38.97
N ASN A 33 17.60 12.12 -40.02
CA ASN A 33 16.75 12.03 -41.20
C ASN A 33 16.94 10.69 -41.93
N ARG A 34 18.19 10.19 -42.00
CA ARG A 34 18.48 8.88 -42.59
C ARG A 34 17.91 7.75 -41.75
N LEU A 35 18.02 7.83 -40.42
CA LEU A 35 17.38 6.89 -39.50
C LEU A 35 15.85 6.93 -39.64
N ALA A 36 15.24 8.11 -39.75
CA ALA A 36 13.80 8.27 -39.97
C ALA A 36 13.33 7.63 -41.29
N ALA A 37 14.14 7.73 -42.35
CA ALA A 37 13.83 7.13 -43.64
C ALA A 37 13.99 5.59 -43.66
N ARG A 38 14.69 5.02 -42.68
CA ARG A 38 15.02 3.59 -42.58
C ARG A 38 14.61 3.03 -41.21
N GLU A 39 13.56 3.57 -40.63
CA GLU A 39 13.19 3.32 -39.24
C GLU A 39 12.85 1.85 -38.93
N ASP A 40 12.41 1.10 -39.95
CA ASP A 40 12.03 -0.31 -39.82
C ASP A 40 13.19 -1.27 -40.13
N HIS A 41 14.27 -0.76 -40.71
CA HIS A 41 15.49 -1.51 -41.06
C HIS A 41 16.72 -0.65 -40.76
N ILE A 42 16.99 -0.42 -39.47
CA ILE A 42 18.11 0.43 -39.01
C ILE A 42 19.47 -0.07 -39.54
N THR A 43 19.59 -1.37 -39.79
CA THR A 43 20.76 -2.02 -40.40
C THR A 43 21.06 -1.52 -41.81
N ASP A 44 20.09 -0.92 -42.53
CA ASP A 44 20.31 -0.29 -43.85
C ASP A 44 21.14 0.99 -43.76
N VAL A 45 21.27 1.59 -42.58
CA VAL A 45 22.11 2.78 -42.37
C VAL A 45 23.57 2.33 -42.27
N SER A 46 24.30 2.40 -43.37
CA SER A 46 25.62 1.79 -43.48
C SER A 46 26.75 2.66 -42.90
N PHE A 47 27.84 2.03 -42.47
CA PHE A 47 29.08 2.73 -42.08
C PHE A 47 29.66 3.60 -43.21
N PRO A 48 29.66 3.18 -44.49
CA PRO A 48 30.03 4.07 -45.60
C PRO A 48 29.22 5.37 -45.64
N PHE A 49 27.90 5.32 -45.42
CA PHE A 49 27.08 6.54 -45.34
C PHE A 49 27.54 7.45 -44.19
N LEU A 50 27.84 6.88 -43.03
CA LEU A 50 28.37 7.66 -41.90
C LEU A 50 29.71 8.31 -42.28
N GLY A 51 30.64 7.57 -42.90
CA GLY A 51 31.92 8.11 -43.37
C GLY A 51 31.78 9.26 -44.37
N ASP A 52 30.86 9.14 -45.34
CA ASP A 52 30.55 10.21 -46.30
C ASP A 52 30.01 11.46 -45.59
N LEU A 53 29.15 11.26 -44.58
CA LEU A 53 28.59 12.32 -43.77
C LEU A 53 29.67 13.03 -42.92
N GLU A 54 30.58 12.26 -42.33
CA GLU A 54 31.69 12.78 -41.55
C GLU A 54 32.65 13.61 -42.40
N ASN A 55 32.92 13.16 -43.64
CA ASN A 55 33.69 13.89 -44.63
C ASN A 55 33.01 15.19 -45.08
N LYS A 56 31.69 15.14 -45.34
CA LYS A 56 30.90 16.31 -45.77
C LYS A 56 30.94 17.44 -44.74
N TYR A 57 30.75 17.11 -43.46
CA TYR A 57 30.67 18.10 -42.38
C TYR A 57 31.98 18.35 -41.64
N GLN A 58 33.04 17.58 -41.95
CA GLN A 58 34.32 17.62 -41.23
C GLN A 58 34.12 17.45 -39.71
N TRP A 59 33.19 16.56 -39.34
CA TRP A 59 32.72 16.31 -37.99
C TRP A 59 32.48 14.81 -37.81
N THR A 60 32.94 14.23 -36.70
CA THR A 60 32.77 12.79 -36.45
C THR A 60 31.69 12.52 -35.43
N MET A 61 31.12 11.33 -35.44
CA MET A 61 30.11 10.93 -34.46
C MET A 61 30.65 11.02 -33.01
N GLU A 62 31.93 10.68 -32.79
CA GLU A 62 32.59 10.81 -31.49
C GLU A 62 32.63 12.25 -30.95
N LYS A 63 32.74 13.25 -31.83
CA LYS A 63 32.73 14.67 -31.47
C LYS A 63 31.32 15.17 -31.11
N THR A 64 30.28 14.42 -31.47
CA THR A 64 28.89 14.75 -31.12
C THR A 64 28.66 14.53 -29.61
N PRO A 65 27.98 15.46 -28.92
CA PRO A 65 27.71 15.34 -27.49
C PRO A 65 27.11 13.98 -27.14
N LEU A 66 27.65 13.33 -26.10
CA LEU A 66 27.18 12.02 -25.66
C LEU A 66 25.69 12.03 -25.33
N SER A 67 25.17 13.13 -24.78
CA SER A 67 23.73 13.30 -24.51
C SER A 67 22.87 13.13 -25.77
N GLU A 68 23.24 13.77 -26.88
CA GLU A 68 22.49 13.69 -28.14
C GLU A 68 22.50 12.27 -28.72
N ARG A 69 23.67 11.62 -28.68
CA ARG A 69 23.81 10.21 -29.09
C ARG A 69 22.96 9.28 -28.24
N LYS A 70 22.95 9.49 -26.92
CA LYS A 70 22.12 8.72 -25.97
C LYS A 70 20.62 8.93 -26.23
N GLU A 71 20.17 10.13 -26.60
CA GLU A 71 18.77 10.38 -26.95
C GLU A 71 18.34 9.61 -28.20
N ILE A 72 19.17 9.57 -29.25
CA ILE A 72 18.88 8.81 -30.48
C ILE A 72 18.74 7.31 -30.17
N PHE A 73 19.68 6.76 -29.41
CA PHE A 73 19.64 5.36 -28.99
C PHE A 73 18.40 5.06 -28.14
N ARG A 74 18.12 5.91 -27.13
CA ARG A 74 16.93 5.80 -26.28
C ARG A 74 15.65 5.77 -27.11
N ALA A 75 15.56 6.62 -28.12
CA ALA A 75 14.39 6.69 -28.97
C ALA A 75 14.14 5.32 -29.64
N LEU A 76 15.17 4.73 -30.26
CA LEU A 76 15.04 3.41 -30.88
C LEU A 76 14.64 2.31 -29.89
N VAL A 77 15.29 2.27 -28.71
CA VAL A 77 14.96 1.30 -27.67
C VAL A 77 13.48 1.41 -27.26
N LYS A 78 12.96 2.62 -27.11
CA LYS A 78 11.53 2.84 -26.80
C LYS A 78 10.60 2.34 -27.90
N LYS A 79 11.01 2.41 -29.17
CA LYS A 79 10.26 1.87 -30.31
C LYS A 79 10.12 0.35 -30.16
N TYR A 80 11.26 -0.33 -30.09
CA TYR A 80 11.34 -1.79 -30.13
C TYR A 80 10.81 -2.47 -28.88
N ILE A 81 10.71 -1.76 -27.76
CA ILE A 81 10.12 -2.32 -26.54
C ILE A 81 8.59 -2.09 -26.50
N GLN A 82 8.03 -1.19 -27.33
CA GLN A 82 6.64 -0.76 -27.23
C GLN A 82 5.62 -1.88 -27.46
N ASP A 83 5.89 -2.79 -28.40
CA ASP A 83 5.06 -3.93 -28.77
C ASP A 83 5.29 -5.17 -27.89
N ARG A 84 6.19 -5.08 -26.90
CA ARG A 84 6.51 -6.14 -25.91
C ARG A 84 7.15 -7.39 -26.53
N GLU A 85 7.61 -7.32 -27.77
CA GLU A 85 8.27 -8.43 -28.46
C GLU A 85 9.48 -7.91 -29.21
N LEU A 86 10.66 -8.45 -28.92
CA LEU A 86 11.87 -8.13 -29.68
C LEU A 86 12.22 -9.26 -30.65
N SER A 87 12.22 -8.93 -31.93
CA SER A 87 12.75 -9.78 -32.98
C SER A 87 14.28 -9.78 -33.00
N GLU A 88 14.90 -10.83 -33.55
CA GLU A 88 16.35 -10.88 -33.75
C GLU A 88 16.87 -9.69 -34.59
N ASN A 89 16.07 -9.22 -35.56
CA ASN A 89 16.39 -8.06 -36.39
C ASN A 89 16.47 -6.78 -35.56
N GLU A 90 15.61 -6.61 -34.56
CA GLU A 90 15.61 -5.44 -33.69
C GLU A 90 16.80 -5.45 -32.73
N LEU A 91 17.13 -6.61 -32.17
CA LEU A 91 18.35 -6.78 -31.37
C LEU A 91 19.59 -6.43 -32.19
N HIS A 92 19.70 -6.94 -33.42
CA HIS A 92 20.80 -6.59 -34.30
C HIS A 92 20.80 -5.10 -34.68
N GLY A 93 19.62 -4.50 -34.86
CA GLY A 93 19.48 -3.07 -35.08
C GLY A 93 19.97 -2.20 -33.91
N LEU A 94 19.78 -2.64 -32.66
CA LEU A 94 20.30 -1.95 -31.47
C LEU A 94 21.83 -2.01 -31.41
N GLU A 95 22.42 -3.17 -31.66
CA GLU A 95 23.89 -3.35 -31.73
C GLU A 95 24.49 -2.52 -32.87
N HIS A 96 23.84 -2.53 -34.04
CA HIS A 96 24.28 -1.74 -35.18
C HIS A 96 24.24 -0.24 -34.89
N LEU A 97 23.13 0.25 -34.31
CA LEU A 97 23.01 1.65 -33.92
C LEU A 97 24.02 2.05 -32.84
N GLN A 98 24.32 1.17 -31.89
CA GLN A 98 25.37 1.40 -30.90
C GLN A 98 26.72 1.69 -31.57
N GLN A 99 27.09 0.88 -32.56
CA GLN A 99 28.35 1.03 -33.30
C GLN A 99 28.36 2.34 -34.11
N LEU A 100 27.27 2.64 -34.83
CA LEU A 100 27.13 3.90 -35.58
C LEU A 100 27.23 5.13 -34.68
N LEU A 101 26.68 5.07 -33.46
CA LEU A 101 26.73 6.16 -32.49
C LEU A 101 28.04 6.20 -31.69
N SER A 102 28.97 5.27 -31.93
CA SER A 102 30.24 5.17 -31.19
C SER A 102 30.02 5.15 -29.67
N LEU A 103 29.02 4.40 -29.20
CA LEU A 103 28.71 4.24 -27.77
C LEU A 103 29.58 3.12 -27.19
N SER A 104 30.16 3.37 -26.01
CA SER A 104 30.89 2.33 -25.28
C SER A 104 29.97 1.18 -24.89
N GLN A 105 30.52 -0.03 -24.73
CA GLN A 105 29.72 -1.18 -24.27
C GLN A 105 29.08 -0.91 -22.90
N THR A 106 29.76 -0.16 -22.04
CA THR A 106 29.25 0.24 -20.73
C THR A 106 28.06 1.20 -20.85
N ASP A 107 28.17 2.24 -21.69
CA ASP A 107 27.06 3.18 -21.91
C ASP A 107 25.85 2.50 -22.55
N TYR A 108 26.09 1.59 -23.50
CA TYR A 108 25.06 0.76 -24.13
C TYR A 108 24.28 -0.03 -23.08
N GLN A 109 24.97 -0.80 -22.24
CA GLN A 109 24.34 -1.62 -21.21
C GLN A 109 23.61 -0.78 -20.16
N ILE A 110 24.15 0.37 -19.75
CA ILE A 110 23.48 1.27 -18.80
C ILE A 110 22.18 1.82 -19.40
N LEU A 111 22.21 2.29 -20.65
CA LEU A 111 21.03 2.84 -21.31
C LEU A 111 19.97 1.78 -21.56
N LEU A 112 20.37 0.63 -22.11
CA LEU A 112 19.46 -0.47 -22.38
C LEU A 112 18.77 -0.91 -21.08
N ASN A 113 19.54 -1.17 -20.02
CA ASN A 113 18.98 -1.54 -18.73
C ASN A 113 18.02 -0.49 -18.17
N LYS A 114 18.34 0.80 -18.29
CA LYS A 114 17.50 1.88 -17.78
C LYS A 114 16.16 1.98 -18.51
N GLU A 115 16.17 1.89 -19.84
CA GLU A 115 14.92 1.95 -20.62
C GLU A 115 14.09 0.66 -20.46
N THR A 116 14.76 -0.50 -20.39
CA THR A 116 14.12 -1.77 -20.08
C THR A 116 13.46 -1.75 -18.70
N GLU A 117 14.15 -1.23 -17.67
CA GLU A 117 13.61 -1.08 -16.32
C GLU A 117 12.38 -0.16 -16.30
N PHE A 118 12.46 1.00 -16.99
CA PHE A 118 11.33 1.92 -17.08
C PHE A 118 10.10 1.24 -17.70
N PHE A 119 10.31 0.49 -18.78
CA PHE A 119 9.21 -0.21 -19.44
C PHE A 119 8.67 -1.37 -18.60
N LEU A 120 9.53 -2.22 -18.05
CA LEU A 120 9.12 -3.32 -17.17
C LEU A 120 8.36 -2.80 -15.96
N SER A 121 8.83 -1.71 -15.35
CA SER A 121 8.16 -1.03 -14.23
C SER A 121 6.74 -0.60 -14.61
N ARG A 122 6.56 -0.03 -15.80
CA ARG A 122 5.25 0.38 -16.32
C ARG A 122 4.36 -0.82 -16.67
N ALA A 123 4.91 -1.83 -17.32
CA ALA A 123 4.17 -3.05 -17.68
C ALA A 123 3.72 -3.79 -16.41
N MET A 124 4.55 -3.81 -15.36
CA MET A 124 4.18 -4.30 -14.04
C MET A 124 3.07 -3.44 -13.43
N ASP A 125 3.20 -2.11 -13.43
CA ASP A 125 2.15 -1.22 -12.91
C ASP A 125 0.79 -1.46 -13.62
N GLU A 126 0.80 -1.68 -14.94
CA GLU A 126 -0.40 -1.98 -15.73
C GLU A 126 -0.99 -3.36 -15.40
N ALA A 127 -0.16 -4.40 -15.33
CA ALA A 127 -0.57 -5.77 -14.96
C ALA A 127 -1.04 -5.89 -13.50
N LEU A 128 -0.66 -4.93 -12.66
CA LEU A 128 -0.94 -4.96 -11.23
C LEU A 128 -2.17 -4.13 -10.82
N VAL A 129 -2.82 -3.43 -11.76
CA VAL A 129 -3.99 -2.57 -11.49
C VAL A 129 -5.19 -3.37 -10.98
N ASP A 130 -5.40 -4.59 -11.46
CA ASP A 130 -6.53 -5.44 -11.07
C ASP A 130 -6.19 -6.38 -9.88
N ASN A 131 -5.07 -6.12 -9.21
CA ASN A 131 -4.49 -6.96 -8.16
C ASN A 131 -4.22 -8.41 -8.59
N LYS A 132 -4.07 -8.67 -9.91
CA LYS A 132 -3.83 -10.00 -10.46
C LYS A 132 -2.69 -9.95 -11.48
N LEU A 133 -1.53 -10.45 -11.07
CA LEU A 133 -0.55 -10.92 -12.04
C LEU A 133 -0.97 -12.28 -12.58
N LEU A 134 -1.56 -12.29 -13.77
CA LEU A 134 -1.88 -13.52 -14.46
C LEU A 134 -0.59 -14.22 -14.89
N GLU A 135 -0.62 -15.56 -14.93
CA GLU A 135 0.55 -16.36 -15.32
C GLU A 135 1.08 -16.00 -16.72
N PHE A 136 0.22 -15.52 -17.63
CA PHE A 136 0.65 -15.05 -18.94
C PHE A 136 1.47 -13.75 -18.84
N GLU A 137 1.11 -12.83 -17.93
CA GLU A 137 1.81 -11.55 -17.76
C GLU A 137 3.19 -11.75 -17.17
N LYS A 138 3.30 -12.66 -16.19
CA LYS A 138 4.60 -13.08 -15.65
C LYS A 138 5.50 -13.64 -16.74
N ARG A 139 4.98 -14.54 -17.58
CA ARG A 139 5.73 -15.11 -18.71
C ARG A 139 6.19 -14.03 -19.70
N ASN A 140 5.33 -13.06 -20.02
CA ASN A 140 5.68 -11.98 -20.94
C ASN A 140 6.76 -11.06 -20.35
N LEU A 141 6.66 -10.71 -19.06
CA LEU A 141 7.68 -9.91 -18.37
C LEU A 141 9.03 -10.65 -18.30
N GLU A 142 9.02 -11.96 -18.03
CA GLU A 142 10.22 -12.80 -18.03
C GLU A 142 10.83 -12.95 -19.42
N ALA A 143 10.00 -13.14 -20.46
CA ALA A 143 10.46 -13.24 -21.85
C ALA A 143 11.16 -11.94 -22.26
N LEU A 144 10.53 -10.79 -21.99
CA LEU A 144 11.10 -9.48 -22.30
C LEU A 144 12.39 -9.22 -21.52
N ARG A 145 12.44 -9.58 -20.23
CA ARG A 145 13.66 -9.53 -19.42
C ARG A 145 14.81 -10.30 -20.08
N ARG A 146 14.54 -11.54 -20.54
CA ARG A 146 15.54 -12.40 -21.17
C ARG A 146 16.01 -11.85 -22.52
N GLN A 147 15.09 -11.40 -23.36
CA GLN A 147 15.40 -10.80 -24.67
C GLN A 147 16.32 -9.59 -24.55
N LEU A 148 16.10 -8.75 -23.52
CA LEU A 148 16.89 -7.53 -23.28
C LEU A 148 18.11 -7.74 -22.38
N ALA A 149 18.41 -8.98 -22.01
CA ALA A 149 19.47 -9.34 -21.08
C ALA A 149 19.44 -8.54 -19.76
N TYR A 150 18.23 -8.17 -19.28
CA TYR A 150 18.09 -7.39 -18.06
C TYR A 150 18.42 -8.26 -16.84
N PRO A 151 19.26 -7.77 -15.90
CA PRO A 151 19.69 -8.54 -14.74
C PRO A 151 18.53 -9.05 -13.89
N GLU A 152 18.58 -10.34 -13.52
CA GLU A 152 17.51 -11.01 -12.78
C GLU A 152 17.38 -10.47 -11.34
N ASP A 153 18.50 -10.14 -10.70
CA ASP A 153 18.54 -9.51 -9.39
C ASP A 153 17.78 -8.18 -9.35
N LYS A 154 17.97 -7.34 -10.37
CA LYS A 154 17.25 -6.07 -10.50
C LYS A 154 15.77 -6.27 -10.80
N PHE A 155 15.45 -7.26 -11.64
CA PHE A 155 14.07 -7.61 -11.95
C PHE A 155 13.31 -8.05 -10.70
N LEU A 156 13.90 -8.95 -9.91
CA LEU A 156 13.30 -9.43 -8.66
C LEU A 156 13.17 -8.31 -7.63
N ALA A 157 14.14 -7.40 -7.54
CA ALA A 157 14.06 -6.24 -6.66
C ALA A 157 12.89 -5.31 -7.06
N LEU A 158 12.77 -4.98 -8.35
CA LEU A 158 11.68 -4.17 -8.88
C LEU A 158 10.32 -4.84 -8.64
N TYR A 159 10.22 -6.14 -8.93
CA TYR A 159 9.01 -6.92 -8.71
C TYR A 159 8.60 -6.93 -7.23
N LYS A 160 9.56 -7.14 -6.32
CA LYS A 160 9.32 -7.12 -4.87
C LYS A 160 8.83 -5.75 -4.40
N GLU A 161 9.48 -4.67 -4.84
CA GLU A 161 9.09 -3.31 -4.49
C GLU A 161 7.62 -3.02 -4.92
N LYS A 162 7.28 -3.35 -6.17
CA LYS A 162 5.94 -3.12 -6.72
C LYS A 162 4.87 -3.96 -6.01
N SER A 163 5.14 -5.25 -5.82
CA SER A 163 4.21 -6.17 -5.15
C SER A 163 3.97 -5.79 -3.68
N SER A 164 5.03 -5.45 -2.93
CA SER A 164 4.91 -4.96 -1.56
C SER A 164 4.08 -3.67 -1.46
N ARG A 165 4.26 -2.73 -2.40
CA ARG A 165 3.47 -1.49 -2.42
C ARG A 165 1.97 -1.76 -2.56
N ILE A 166 1.59 -2.66 -3.46
CA ILE A 166 0.17 -2.98 -3.69
C ILE A 166 -0.42 -3.72 -2.51
N LEU A 167 0.31 -4.71 -1.97
CA LEU A 167 -0.12 -5.43 -0.80
C LEU A 167 -0.34 -4.48 0.40
N ASN A 168 0.58 -3.53 0.61
CA ASN A 168 0.45 -2.54 1.67
C ASN A 168 -0.72 -1.59 1.43
N ASN A 169 -0.99 -1.19 0.18
CA ASN A 169 -2.14 -0.37 -0.16
C ASN A 169 -3.46 -1.11 0.09
N PHE A 170 -3.55 -2.37 -0.35
CA PHE A 170 -4.71 -3.23 -0.09
C PHE A 170 -4.92 -3.43 1.41
N LEU A 171 -3.84 -3.74 2.14
CA LEU A 171 -3.90 -3.88 3.60
C LEU A 171 -4.42 -2.60 4.26
N ALA A 172 -3.90 -1.44 3.86
CA ALA A 172 -4.31 -0.14 4.40
C ALA A 172 -5.79 0.18 4.12
N GLU A 173 -6.30 -0.22 2.96
CA GLU A 173 -7.71 -0.07 2.60
C GLU A 173 -8.61 -1.03 3.39
N ALA A 174 -8.25 -2.32 3.42
CA ALA A 174 -8.97 -3.36 4.15
C ALA A 174 -9.09 -3.06 5.65
N VAL A 175 -8.05 -2.50 6.26
CA VAL A 175 -8.06 -2.16 7.69
C VAL A 175 -8.47 -0.71 7.98
N SER A 176 -8.91 0.04 6.98
CA SER A 176 -9.22 1.47 7.11
C SER A 176 -10.38 1.76 8.07
N ASP A 177 -11.31 0.82 8.20
CA ASP A 177 -12.42 0.86 9.15
C ASP A 177 -12.07 0.21 10.49
N GLN A 178 -10.82 -0.25 10.64
CA GLN A 178 -10.29 -1.02 11.77
C GLN A 178 -11.01 -2.35 11.97
N ARG A 179 -11.47 -2.96 10.89
CA ARG A 179 -11.96 -4.34 10.84
C ARG A 179 -11.14 -5.13 9.84
N LEU A 180 -11.27 -6.44 9.93
CA LEU A 180 -10.77 -7.34 8.92
C LEU A 180 -11.78 -8.47 8.79
N SER A 181 -12.55 -8.45 7.70
CA SER A 181 -13.51 -9.49 7.38
C SER A 181 -12.82 -10.74 6.83
N PRO A 182 -13.46 -11.92 6.92
CA PRO A 182 -12.98 -13.14 6.27
C PRO A 182 -12.83 -12.99 4.76
N GLU A 183 -13.67 -12.17 4.13
CA GLU A 183 -13.60 -11.88 2.69
C GLU A 183 -12.35 -11.06 2.35
N GLU A 184 -12.09 -9.96 3.05
CA GLU A 184 -10.88 -9.13 2.87
C GLU A 184 -9.61 -9.92 3.16
N GLU A 185 -9.62 -10.77 4.18
CA GLU A 185 -8.50 -11.64 4.50
C GLU A 185 -8.23 -12.67 3.38
N ARG A 186 -9.28 -13.30 2.84
CA ARG A 186 -9.13 -14.21 1.69
C ARG A 186 -8.57 -13.48 0.47
N GLU A 187 -9.04 -12.27 0.20
CA GLU A 187 -8.53 -11.44 -0.88
C GLU A 187 -7.05 -11.09 -0.67
N LEU A 188 -6.65 -10.68 0.55
CA LEU A 188 -5.26 -10.42 0.92
C LEU A 188 -4.35 -11.63 0.60
N TYR A 189 -4.74 -12.83 1.03
CA TYR A 189 -3.99 -14.05 0.76
C TYR A 189 -3.97 -14.42 -0.72
N GLN A 190 -5.07 -14.17 -1.44
CA GLN A 190 -5.13 -14.43 -2.88
C GLN A 190 -4.21 -13.48 -3.66
N ILE A 191 -4.16 -12.20 -3.27
CA ILE A 191 -3.24 -11.20 -3.85
C ILE A 191 -1.79 -11.62 -3.58
N ALA A 192 -1.46 -11.96 -2.33
CA ALA A 192 -0.12 -12.44 -1.97
C ALA A 192 0.28 -13.68 -2.81
N LYS A 193 -0.62 -14.65 -2.93
CA LYS A 193 -0.40 -15.86 -3.75
C LYS A 193 -0.20 -15.52 -5.23
N ASN A 194 -1.01 -14.64 -5.80
CA ASN A 194 -0.86 -14.21 -7.20
C ASN A 194 0.51 -13.55 -7.43
N MET A 195 1.03 -12.85 -6.42
CA MET A 195 2.36 -12.25 -6.44
C MET A 195 3.50 -13.27 -6.20
N GLY A 196 3.21 -14.55 -5.99
CA GLY A 196 4.22 -15.58 -5.71
C GLY A 196 4.74 -15.53 -4.27
N ILE A 197 4.04 -14.84 -3.36
CA ILE A 197 4.35 -14.82 -1.93
C ILE A 197 3.58 -16.00 -1.31
N GLU A 198 4.25 -17.14 -1.15
CA GLU A 198 3.64 -18.33 -0.54
C GLU A 198 3.45 -18.17 0.98
N ASN A 199 4.40 -17.49 1.63
CA ASN A 199 4.43 -17.31 3.08
C ASN A 199 4.35 -15.82 3.43
N LEU A 200 3.12 -15.32 3.52
CA LEU A 200 2.87 -13.96 3.95
C LEU A 200 3.14 -13.83 5.45
N HIS A 201 4.26 -13.21 5.80
CA HIS A 201 4.63 -12.92 7.17
C HIS A 201 4.69 -11.42 7.39
N PHE A 202 3.97 -10.96 8.41
CA PHE A 202 4.02 -9.59 8.87
C PHE A 202 4.94 -9.48 10.08
N GLU A 203 5.40 -8.26 10.35
CA GLU A 203 6.03 -7.93 11.62
C GLU A 203 5.06 -8.18 12.78
N GLU A 204 5.60 -8.51 13.96
CA GLU A 204 4.81 -8.87 15.14
C GLU A 204 3.72 -7.83 15.47
N ALA A 205 4.06 -6.55 15.47
CA ALA A 205 3.11 -5.47 15.73
C ALA A 205 1.98 -5.39 14.68
N THR A 206 2.28 -5.68 13.41
CA THR A 206 1.27 -5.71 12.35
C THR A 206 0.36 -6.92 12.49
N GLN A 207 0.93 -8.08 12.84
CA GLN A 207 0.17 -9.29 13.09
C GLN A 207 -0.80 -9.11 14.26
N GLU A 208 -0.35 -8.55 15.39
CA GLU A 208 -1.19 -8.24 16.54
C GLU A 208 -2.35 -7.29 16.18
N MET A 209 -2.06 -6.26 15.37
CA MET A 209 -3.09 -5.34 14.88
C MET A 209 -4.15 -6.07 14.04
N LEU A 210 -3.73 -6.94 13.11
CA LEU A 210 -4.64 -7.72 12.27
C LEU A 210 -5.46 -8.70 13.09
N ASP A 211 -4.85 -9.42 14.04
CA ASP A 211 -5.54 -10.31 14.97
C ASP A 211 -6.62 -9.55 15.75
N ARG A 212 -6.31 -8.33 16.20
CA ARG A 212 -7.28 -7.48 16.91
C ARG A 212 -8.43 -7.04 16.00
N TYR A 213 -8.16 -6.67 14.75
CA TYR A 213 -9.20 -6.28 13.79
C TYR A 213 -10.10 -7.44 13.35
N ARG A 214 -9.55 -8.66 13.21
CA ARG A 214 -10.35 -9.89 13.03
C ARG A 214 -11.29 -10.10 14.21
N LEU A 215 -10.78 -9.99 15.43
CA LEU A 215 -11.59 -10.14 16.64
C LEU A 215 -12.73 -9.11 16.69
N TYR A 216 -12.45 -7.85 16.34
CA TYR A 216 -13.49 -6.82 16.28
C TYR A 216 -14.58 -7.15 15.27
N TRP A 217 -14.20 -7.56 14.06
CA TRP A 217 -15.17 -7.98 13.04
C TRP A 217 -16.00 -9.16 13.53
N GLN A 218 -15.36 -10.15 14.16
CA GLN A 218 -16.01 -11.34 14.68
C GLN A 218 -17.03 -11.00 15.78
N ILE A 219 -16.70 -10.09 16.71
CA ILE A 219 -17.64 -9.65 17.76
C ILE A 219 -18.86 -8.94 17.16
N GLU A 220 -18.68 -8.18 16.09
CA GLU A 220 -19.74 -7.39 15.48
C GLU A 220 -20.63 -8.20 14.53
N ASN A 221 -20.08 -9.19 13.82
CA ASN A 221 -20.77 -9.88 12.72
C ASN A 221 -20.89 -11.40 12.90
N GLY A 222 -20.11 -12.01 13.79
CA GLY A 222 -20.06 -13.45 14.01
C GLY A 222 -20.44 -13.87 15.43
N GLU A 223 -20.00 -15.07 15.81
CA GLU A 223 -20.14 -15.57 17.17
C GLU A 223 -19.07 -14.95 18.09
N ILE A 224 -19.51 -14.35 19.19
CA ILE A 224 -18.62 -13.76 20.19
C ILE A 224 -17.80 -14.89 20.84
N PRO A 225 -16.45 -14.83 20.82
CA PRO A 225 -15.61 -15.85 21.43
C PRO A 225 -15.91 -16.03 22.92
N THR A 226 -16.06 -17.29 23.35
CA THR A 226 -16.28 -17.62 24.76
C THR A 226 -14.97 -18.01 25.45
N LEU A 227 -14.76 -17.52 26.66
CA LEU A 227 -13.63 -17.86 27.51
C LEU A 227 -13.99 -18.98 28.48
N LYS A 228 -13.00 -19.77 28.90
CA LYS A 228 -13.19 -20.77 29.97
C LYS A 228 -13.40 -20.03 31.31
N PRO A 229 -14.53 -20.25 32.00
CA PRO A 229 -14.81 -19.52 33.23
C PRO A 229 -13.92 -20.01 34.37
N THR A 230 -13.35 -19.07 35.13
CA THR A 230 -12.64 -19.37 36.39
C THR A 230 -13.57 -19.28 37.61
N ILE A 231 -14.85 -18.99 37.39
CA ILE A 231 -15.89 -18.81 38.41
C ILE A 231 -17.10 -19.67 38.06
N HIS A 232 -17.93 -19.98 39.05
CA HIS A 232 -19.19 -20.68 38.82
C HIS A 232 -20.20 -19.75 38.12
N LEU A 233 -20.59 -20.10 36.90
CA LEU A 233 -21.64 -19.43 36.14
C LEU A 233 -22.97 -20.18 36.26
N HIS A 234 -24.07 -19.49 35.96
CA HIS A 234 -25.37 -20.17 35.89
C HIS A 234 -25.44 -21.10 34.67
N LYS A 235 -26.43 -22.01 34.66
CA LYS A 235 -26.68 -22.86 33.49
C LYS A 235 -26.95 -21.97 32.25
N ASN A 236 -26.38 -22.37 31.12
CA ASN A 236 -26.48 -21.67 29.83
C ASN A 236 -26.00 -20.22 29.90
N GLU A 237 -24.98 -19.91 30.71
CA GLU A 237 -24.31 -18.61 30.77
C GLU A 237 -22.86 -18.80 30.34
N SER A 238 -22.40 -17.96 29.42
CA SER A 238 -21.07 -18.06 28.81
C SER A 238 -20.23 -16.84 29.18
N LEU A 239 -18.97 -17.06 29.56
CA LEU A 239 -18.02 -15.98 29.79
C LEU A 239 -17.51 -15.45 28.45
N LEU A 240 -17.61 -14.14 28.23
CA LEU A 240 -17.20 -13.50 26.97
C LEU A 240 -15.94 -12.66 27.15
N PHE A 241 -15.76 -12.05 28.32
CA PHE A 241 -14.58 -11.23 28.59
C PHE A 241 -14.24 -11.21 30.08
N LYS A 242 -12.94 -11.10 30.39
CA LYS A 242 -12.41 -11.02 31.75
C LYS A 242 -11.21 -10.09 31.77
N THR A 243 -11.17 -9.17 32.72
CA THR A 243 -9.99 -8.34 32.99
C THR A 243 -10.00 -7.82 34.43
N ASP A 244 -8.86 -7.34 34.90
CA ASP A 244 -8.77 -6.65 36.18
C ASP A 244 -9.06 -5.16 36.00
N ILE A 245 -9.84 -4.60 36.93
CA ILE A 245 -10.29 -3.22 36.89
C ILE A 245 -10.19 -2.53 38.25
N ASN A 246 -10.15 -1.20 38.21
CA ASN A 246 -10.51 -0.37 39.35
C ASN A 246 -11.96 0.12 39.19
N TRP A 247 -12.78 -0.10 40.19
CA TRP A 247 -14.14 0.43 40.21
C TRP A 247 -14.16 1.77 40.94
N HIS A 248 -14.55 2.81 40.21
CA HIS A 248 -14.86 4.12 40.75
C HIS A 248 -16.35 4.48 40.72
N GLU A 249 -16.79 5.33 41.65
CA GLU A 249 -18.08 6.02 41.60
C GLU A 249 -17.88 7.54 41.69
N ARG A 250 -18.82 8.33 41.15
CA ARG A 250 -18.75 9.80 41.23
C ARG A 250 -18.91 10.29 42.67
N ARG A 251 -18.06 11.24 43.08
CA ARG A 251 -18.13 11.88 44.43
C ARG A 251 -19.32 12.84 44.59
N LYS A 252 -19.76 13.54 43.54
CA LYS A 252 -20.91 14.48 43.55
C LYS A 252 -21.71 14.39 42.24
N GLU A 253 -23.04 14.31 42.33
CA GLU A 253 -23.94 14.19 41.17
C GLU A 253 -24.05 15.47 40.31
N THR A 254 -23.66 16.64 40.83
CA THR A 254 -24.06 17.95 40.28
C THR A 254 -23.07 18.65 39.35
N ARG A 255 -21.86 18.12 39.12
CA ARG A 255 -20.89 18.76 38.21
C ARG A 255 -21.05 18.22 36.79
N ARG A 256 -21.43 19.11 35.87
CA ARG A 256 -21.39 18.88 34.43
C ARG A 256 -19.92 18.90 34.01
N ILE A 257 -19.34 17.74 33.73
CA ILE A 257 -17.98 17.63 33.20
C ILE A 257 -17.94 18.39 31.87
N ARG A 258 -17.03 19.36 31.74
CA ARG A 258 -16.70 19.97 30.45
C ARG A 258 -15.71 19.05 29.76
N TYR A 259 -16.22 18.22 28.86
CA TYR A 259 -15.41 17.38 28.00
C TYR A 259 -14.67 18.25 26.98
N GLY A 260 -13.37 18.00 26.81
CA GLY A 260 -12.59 18.58 25.72
C GLY A 260 -12.79 17.77 24.45
N GLY A 261 -13.83 18.08 23.67
CA GLY A 261 -14.14 17.42 22.40
C GLY A 261 -15.52 16.71 22.38
N PRO A 262 -15.97 16.22 21.22
CA PRO A 262 -17.29 15.58 21.07
C PRO A 262 -17.38 14.30 21.92
N THR A 263 -18.21 14.32 22.96
CA THR A 263 -18.50 13.15 23.81
C THR A 263 -19.64 12.35 23.18
N LEU A 264 -19.35 11.13 22.74
CA LEU A 264 -20.37 10.21 22.23
C LEU A 264 -21.11 9.56 23.41
N ARG A 265 -22.23 10.16 23.82
CA ARG A 265 -23.19 9.48 24.70
C ARG A 265 -24.02 8.51 23.86
N LEU A 266 -23.71 7.21 23.97
CA LEU A 266 -24.39 6.16 23.24
C LEU A 266 -25.82 5.96 23.81
N LYS A 267 -26.79 6.72 23.30
CA LYS A 267 -28.20 6.39 23.45
C LYS A 267 -28.56 5.35 22.39
N ILE A 268 -29.25 4.30 22.81
CA ILE A 268 -29.69 3.18 21.97
C ILE A 268 -30.49 3.74 20.77
N ALA A 269 -29.87 3.77 19.60
CA ALA A 269 -30.51 4.01 18.32
C ALA A 269 -29.89 3.05 17.30
N LYS A 270 -30.73 2.35 16.53
CA LYS A 270 -30.30 1.46 15.45
C LYS A 270 -29.58 2.30 14.37
N GLY A 271 -28.38 1.86 13.94
CA GLY A 271 -27.73 2.39 12.73
C GLY A 271 -26.43 3.20 12.90
N LEU A 272 -25.81 3.25 14.09
CA LEU A 272 -24.47 3.84 14.23
C LEU A 272 -23.35 2.80 14.07
N TYR A 273 -22.70 2.86 12.92
CA TYR A 273 -21.37 2.27 12.69
C TYR A 273 -20.34 3.07 13.50
N TYR A 274 -19.51 2.37 14.29
CA TYR A 274 -18.43 3.02 15.05
C TYR A 274 -17.10 2.42 14.60
N ARG A 275 -16.16 3.26 14.17
CA ARG A 275 -14.75 2.87 14.08
C ARG A 275 -14.22 2.77 15.51
N ALA A 276 -13.43 1.74 15.83
CA ALA A 276 -12.81 1.66 17.16
C ALA A 276 -11.85 2.85 17.45
N GLY A 277 -11.42 3.58 16.41
CA GLY A 277 -10.64 4.81 16.48
C GLY A 277 -11.48 6.09 16.64
N ASP A 278 -12.79 6.03 16.37
CA ASP A 278 -13.75 7.09 16.70
C ASP A 278 -14.34 6.91 18.10
N LEU A 279 -13.94 5.85 18.82
CA LEU A 279 -14.00 5.85 20.28
C LEU A 279 -13.02 6.92 20.73
N GLY A 280 -13.49 8.18 20.73
CA GLY A 280 -12.78 9.37 21.18
C GLY A 280 -12.41 9.19 22.65
N PHE A 281 -11.34 8.44 22.86
CA PHE A 281 -10.79 8.05 24.12
C PHE A 281 -10.23 9.31 24.79
N GLN A 282 -11.12 10.04 25.48
CA GLN A 282 -10.73 11.18 26.28
C GLN A 282 -10.16 10.67 27.60
N LYS A 283 -9.03 11.24 28.04
CA LYS A 283 -8.57 11.07 29.42
C LYS A 283 -9.56 11.74 30.36
N VAL A 284 -10.15 10.95 31.24
CA VAL A 284 -10.91 11.47 32.38
C VAL A 284 -9.92 11.99 33.43
N THR A 285 -9.97 13.27 33.76
CA THR A 285 -9.20 13.84 34.87
C THR A 285 -9.75 13.28 36.19
N SER A 286 -8.88 12.71 37.03
CA SER A 286 -9.27 11.85 38.17
C SER A 286 -9.99 12.55 39.34
N GLU A 287 -10.19 13.87 39.29
CA GLU A 287 -10.68 14.64 40.44
C GLU A 287 -12.15 14.36 40.82
N ASP A 288 -12.97 13.82 39.91
CA ASP A 288 -14.41 13.60 40.12
C ASP A 288 -14.79 12.18 40.58
N PHE A 289 -13.85 11.22 40.55
CA PHE A 289 -14.10 9.80 40.78
C PHE A 289 -13.44 9.30 42.07
N GLN A 290 -14.19 8.57 42.91
CA GLN A 290 -13.67 7.90 44.11
C GLN A 290 -13.50 6.42 43.82
N LEU A 291 -12.28 5.90 44.05
CA LEU A 291 -12.02 4.46 44.06
C LEU A 291 -12.83 3.79 45.17
N ILE A 292 -13.66 2.82 44.78
CA ILE A 292 -14.51 2.04 45.67
C ILE A 292 -13.82 0.72 46.00
N ASP A 293 -13.38 -0.01 44.98
CA ASP A 293 -12.79 -1.33 45.09
C ASP A 293 -11.96 -1.66 43.84
N SER A 294 -11.09 -2.66 43.93
CA SER A 294 -10.31 -3.18 42.81
C SER A 294 -10.45 -4.69 42.76
N GLY A 295 -10.45 -5.26 41.56
CA GLY A 295 -10.59 -6.71 41.38
C GLY A 295 -10.94 -7.07 39.95
N THR A 296 -11.44 -8.29 39.76
CA THR A 296 -11.68 -8.83 38.43
C THR A 296 -13.12 -8.62 37.99
N LEU A 297 -13.29 -8.08 36.78
CA LEU A 297 -14.57 -7.98 36.10
C LEU A 297 -14.74 -9.13 35.11
N TYR A 298 -15.89 -9.79 35.17
CA TYR A 298 -16.32 -10.83 34.25
C TYR A 298 -17.55 -10.32 33.51
N LEU A 299 -17.52 -10.37 32.17
CA LEU A 299 -18.66 -10.08 31.31
C LEU A 299 -19.16 -11.39 30.71
N THR A 300 -20.41 -11.72 31.02
CA THR A 300 -21.12 -12.85 30.41
C THR A 300 -22.14 -12.34 29.40
N ASP A 301 -22.76 -13.27 28.67
CA ASP A 301 -23.92 -13.03 27.80
C ASP A 301 -25.14 -12.44 28.56
N LYS A 302 -25.18 -12.51 29.90
CA LYS A 302 -26.34 -12.10 30.71
C LYS A 302 -26.06 -10.96 31.69
N ARG A 303 -24.83 -10.83 32.18
CA ARG A 303 -24.51 -9.89 33.27
C ARG A 303 -23.01 -9.62 33.38
N LEU A 304 -22.72 -8.50 34.04
CA LEU A 304 -21.43 -8.17 34.59
C LEU A 304 -21.32 -8.71 36.02
N ILE A 305 -20.21 -9.35 36.35
CA ILE A 305 -19.88 -9.85 37.68
C ILE A 305 -18.53 -9.24 38.06
N PHE A 306 -18.54 -8.36 39.07
CA PHE A 306 -17.33 -7.81 39.66
C PHE A 306 -16.99 -8.60 40.93
N MET A 307 -15.77 -9.10 41.00
CA MET A 307 -15.20 -9.73 42.18
C MET A 307 -14.09 -8.86 42.74
N GLY A 308 -14.43 -8.02 43.72
CA GLY A 308 -13.52 -7.09 44.36
C GLY A 308 -12.92 -7.62 45.65
N GLY A 309 -11.85 -6.99 46.12
CA GLY A 309 -11.24 -7.31 47.41
C GLY A 309 -12.14 -6.99 48.60
N ARG A 310 -13.06 -6.03 48.46
CA ARG A 310 -14.00 -5.62 49.53
C ARG A 310 -15.40 -6.15 49.30
N SER A 311 -15.86 -6.21 48.05
CA SER A 311 -17.21 -6.67 47.74
C SER A 311 -17.36 -7.27 46.35
N ASN A 312 -18.28 -8.23 46.24
CA ASN A 312 -18.72 -8.77 44.97
C ASN A 312 -20.04 -8.10 44.54
N LYS A 313 -20.16 -7.77 43.26
CA LYS A 313 -21.36 -7.10 42.72
C LYS A 313 -21.73 -7.70 41.37
N THR A 314 -23.01 -7.64 41.06
CA THR A 314 -23.56 -8.19 39.83
C THR A 314 -24.53 -7.21 39.21
N LEU A 315 -24.44 -7.02 37.89
CA LEU A 315 -25.29 -6.12 37.12
C LEU A 315 -25.76 -6.84 35.85
N ARG A 316 -27.07 -7.10 35.74
CA ARG A 316 -27.65 -7.66 34.51
C ARG A 316 -27.50 -6.69 33.35
N ILE A 317 -27.21 -7.21 32.15
CA ILE A 317 -27.06 -6.40 30.93
C ILE A 317 -28.34 -5.59 30.67
N THR A 318 -29.51 -6.18 30.88
CA THR A 318 -30.82 -5.53 30.73
C THR A 318 -31.09 -4.34 31.66
N ARG A 319 -30.22 -4.08 32.66
CA ARG A 319 -30.30 -2.92 33.55
C ARG A 319 -29.35 -1.79 33.17
N ILE A 320 -28.56 -1.97 32.12
CA ILE A 320 -27.65 -0.96 31.59
C ILE A 320 -28.42 -0.17 30.54
N LEU A 321 -28.63 1.12 30.79
CA LEU A 321 -29.39 2.00 29.91
C LEU A 321 -28.53 2.60 28.78
N ALA A 322 -27.25 2.85 29.09
CA ALA A 322 -26.26 3.41 28.19
C ALA A 322 -24.86 3.18 28.76
N PHE A 323 -23.83 3.32 27.94
CA PHE A 323 -22.46 3.39 28.39
C PHE A 323 -21.66 4.43 27.59
N GLU A 324 -20.59 4.91 28.19
CA GLU A 324 -19.65 5.86 27.60
C GLU A 324 -18.24 5.28 27.72
N PRO A 325 -17.59 4.88 26.59
CA PRO A 325 -16.22 4.40 26.59
C PRO A 325 -15.19 5.55 26.62
N PHE A 326 -14.06 5.32 27.29
CA PHE A 326 -12.91 6.22 27.49
C PHE A 326 -11.61 5.43 27.31
N GLU A 327 -10.47 6.12 27.16
CA GLU A 327 -9.16 5.46 26.91
C GLU A 327 -8.84 4.41 27.98
N ASN A 328 -9.02 4.83 29.23
CA ASN A 328 -8.69 4.07 30.40
C ASN A 328 -9.90 3.32 30.98
N GLY A 329 -11.07 3.33 30.34
CA GLY A 329 -12.20 2.60 30.90
C GLY A 329 -13.57 2.99 30.40
N ILE A 330 -14.61 2.61 31.13
CA ILE A 330 -16.00 2.73 30.68
C ILE A 330 -16.89 3.19 31.83
N SER A 331 -17.72 4.20 31.55
CA SER A 331 -18.80 4.61 32.46
C SER A 331 -20.10 3.92 32.05
N LEU A 332 -20.78 3.29 33.03
CA LEU A 332 -22.08 2.68 32.80
C LEU A 332 -23.19 3.54 33.40
N GLN A 333 -24.26 3.75 32.64
CA GLN A 333 -25.50 4.31 33.14
C GLN A 333 -26.48 3.17 33.47
N LYS A 334 -26.85 3.05 34.75
CA LYS A 334 -27.78 2.02 35.23
C LYS A 334 -29.18 2.57 35.39
N ASP A 335 -30.15 1.66 35.44
CA ASP A 335 -31.55 1.96 35.78
C ASP A 335 -31.73 2.49 37.21
N LYS A 336 -30.96 1.96 38.16
CA LYS A 336 -31.00 2.31 39.60
C LYS A 336 -29.61 2.31 40.24
N GLY A 337 -29.47 3.18 41.24
CA GLY A 337 -28.23 3.33 42.03
C GLY A 337 -27.18 4.19 41.34
N ARG A 338 -25.98 4.25 41.94
CA ARG A 338 -24.87 5.07 41.44
C ARG A 338 -24.24 4.48 40.19
N ASN A 339 -23.92 5.31 39.21
CA ASN A 339 -23.29 4.91 37.96
C ASN A 339 -21.80 4.60 38.19
N PRO A 340 -21.34 3.36 37.89
CA PRO A 340 -19.94 3.02 38.02
C PRO A 340 -19.12 3.55 36.85
N PHE A 341 -17.85 3.83 37.11
CA PHE A 341 -16.80 3.90 36.13
C PHE A 341 -15.83 2.75 36.40
N PHE A 342 -15.62 1.91 35.41
CA PHE A 342 -14.66 0.83 35.45
C PHE A 342 -13.43 1.29 34.71
N GLU A 343 -12.31 1.43 35.42
CA GLU A 343 -11.01 1.74 34.84
C GLU A 343 -10.29 0.43 34.50
N PHE A 344 -9.85 0.29 33.26
CA PHE A 344 -9.24 -0.88 32.67
C PHE A 344 -7.75 -0.60 32.44
N THR A 345 -6.90 -1.60 32.63
CA THR A 345 -5.51 -1.55 32.18
C THR A 345 -5.37 -1.92 30.71
N THR A 346 -6.16 -2.89 30.24
CA THR A 346 -6.20 -3.37 28.85
C THR A 346 -7.61 -3.87 28.46
N GLY A 347 -7.89 -3.91 27.16
CA GLY A 347 -9.10 -4.53 26.60
C GLY A 347 -10.38 -3.69 26.71
N THR A 348 -10.27 -2.38 26.96
CA THR A 348 -11.41 -1.44 27.01
C THR A 348 -12.22 -1.46 25.70
N ASP A 349 -11.52 -1.54 24.58
CA ASP A 349 -12.04 -1.66 23.22
C ASP A 349 -12.90 -2.92 23.03
N ILE A 350 -12.32 -4.10 23.31
CA ILE A 350 -12.98 -5.41 23.19
C ILE A 350 -14.21 -5.46 24.10
N PHE A 351 -14.07 -5.04 25.36
CA PHE A 351 -15.21 -4.99 26.28
C PHE A 351 -16.32 -4.09 25.75
N SER A 352 -15.97 -2.91 25.24
CA SER A 352 -16.94 -1.95 24.69
C SER A 352 -17.71 -2.53 23.51
N LEU A 353 -17.02 -3.25 22.61
CA LEU A 353 -17.63 -3.91 21.46
C LEU A 353 -18.57 -5.03 21.88
N ILE A 354 -18.15 -5.90 22.79
CA ILE A 354 -18.99 -6.99 23.32
C ILE A 354 -20.23 -6.40 24.01
N LEU A 355 -20.04 -5.41 24.90
CA LEU A 355 -21.15 -4.78 25.62
C LEU A 355 -22.13 -4.09 24.66
N LYS A 356 -21.62 -3.40 23.63
CA LYS A 356 -22.45 -2.81 22.56
C LYS A 356 -23.30 -3.88 21.88
N ARG A 357 -22.67 -4.99 21.46
CA ARG A 357 -23.34 -6.08 20.76
C ARG A 357 -24.47 -6.66 21.62
N LEU A 358 -24.17 -7.00 22.88
CA LEU A 358 -25.17 -7.53 23.82
C LEU A 358 -26.35 -6.57 24.06
N LEU A 359 -26.08 -5.27 24.19
CA LEU A 359 -27.13 -4.26 24.40
C LEU A 359 -27.98 -4.00 23.15
N SER A 360 -27.45 -4.32 21.95
CA SER A 360 -28.21 -4.19 20.70
C SER A 360 -29.15 -5.37 20.44
N GLU A 361 -28.86 -6.51 21.05
CA GLU A 361 -29.63 -7.76 20.94
C GLU A 361 -30.65 -7.94 22.07
N SER A 362 -30.46 -7.26 23.20
CA SER A 362 -31.37 -7.23 24.36
C SER A 362 -32.56 -6.30 24.16
#